data_AF-J9AM34-F1
#
_entry.id   AF-J9AM34-F1
#
_cell.length_a   1.000
_cell.length_b   1.000
_cell.length_c   1.000
_cell.angle_alpha   90.00
_cell.angle_beta   90.00
_cell.angle_gamma   90.00
#
_symmetry.space_group_name_H-M   'P 1'
#
loop_
_entity.id
_entity.type
_entity.pdbx_description
1 polymer ?
#
loop_
_entity_poly.entity_id
_entity_poly.type
_entity_poly.pdbx_seq_one_letter_code
_entity_poly.pdbx_strand_id
1 'polypeptide(L)'
;MTCRANIANIPRPTDLNNMKILEGCIITDILWSDPKANQKLPFDLSERGCCYSFNREALHAVLRALNVRTLIRGHQIIPEGILDNFGDGSCITVHTATRENVGCNA
;
A
#
# COMPACT_ATOMS: atom_id res chain seq x y z
N MET A 1 18.27 -2.17 -13.11
CA MET A 1 17.28 -1.13 -12.78
C MET A 1 16.61 -1.52 -11.49
N THR A 2 16.74 -0.72 -10.44
CA THR A 2 16.06 -0.99 -9.16
C THR A 2 14.64 -0.41 -9.21
N CYS A 3 13.69 -1.02 -8.47
CA CYS A 3 12.30 -0.58 -8.41
C CYS A 3 12.13 0.88 -7.93
N ARG A 4 13.08 1.45 -7.18
CA ARG A 4 13.07 2.88 -6.80
C ARG A 4 13.22 3.82 -7.99
N ALA A 5 14.08 3.47 -8.95
CA ALA A 5 14.30 4.28 -10.14
C ALA A 5 13.02 4.33 -10.99
N ASN A 6 12.25 3.23 -11.06
CA ASN A 6 10.98 3.20 -11.77
C ASN A 6 9.98 4.21 -11.21
N ILE A 7 9.92 4.38 -9.90
CA ILE A 7 9.06 5.39 -9.24
C ILE A 7 9.60 6.80 -9.48
N ALA A 8 10.91 7.00 -9.34
CA ALA A 8 11.55 8.31 -9.51
C ALA A 8 11.41 8.88 -10.93
N ASN A 9 11.38 8.00 -11.93
CA ASN A 9 11.31 8.35 -13.35
C ASN A 9 9.88 8.57 -13.87
N ILE A 10 8.85 8.37 -13.04
CA ILE A 10 7.47 8.68 -13.43
C ILE A 10 7.36 10.20 -13.68
N PRO A 11 6.96 10.64 -14.89
CA PRO A 11 6.79 12.06 -15.20
C PRO A 11 5.83 12.75 -14.23
N ARG A 12 6.08 14.01 -13.93
CA ARG A 12 5.21 14.85 -13.09
C ARG A 12 5.05 16.23 -13.75
N PRO A 13 3.82 16.72 -14.04
CA PRO A 13 2.54 16.07 -13.75
C PRO A 13 2.32 14.82 -14.62
N THR A 14 1.52 13.88 -14.11
CA THR A 14 1.04 12.72 -14.87
C THR A 14 -0.48 12.67 -14.78
N ASP A 15 -1.11 12.12 -15.80
CA ASP A 15 -2.55 11.92 -15.89
C ASP A 15 -2.82 10.54 -16.52
N LEU A 16 -4.07 10.08 -16.45
CA LEU A 16 -4.45 8.77 -16.97
C LEU A 16 -4.30 8.63 -18.49
N ASN A 17 -4.27 9.75 -19.23
CA ASN A 17 -4.20 9.74 -20.70
C ASN A 17 -2.76 9.64 -21.22
N ASN A 18 -1.79 10.14 -20.45
CA ASN A 18 -0.38 10.25 -20.85
C ASN A 18 0.55 9.26 -20.13
N MET A 19 -0.02 8.34 -19.35
CA MET A 19 0.74 7.40 -18.53
C MET A 19 0.97 6.08 -19.27
N LYS A 20 2.21 5.56 -19.22
CA LYS A 20 2.48 4.22 -19.74
C LYS A 20 1.83 3.19 -18.83
N ILE A 21 1.37 2.08 -19.40
CA ILE A 21 0.68 1.01 -18.65
C ILE A 21 1.45 0.60 -17.38
N LEU A 22 2.77 0.40 -17.49
CA LEU A 22 3.61 0.02 -16.34
C LEU A 22 3.64 1.08 -15.23
N GLU A 23 3.67 2.37 -15.59
CA GLU A 23 3.60 3.47 -14.62
C GLU A 23 2.23 3.46 -13.94
N GLY A 24 1.17 3.21 -14.71
CA GLY A 24 -0.20 3.04 -14.21
C GLY A 24 -0.33 1.91 -13.20
N CYS A 25 0.22 0.74 -13.48
CA CYS A 25 0.24 -0.37 -12.53
C CYS A 25 0.99 0.00 -11.25
N ILE A 26 2.19 0.56 -11.36
CA ILE A 26 3.00 0.95 -10.20
C ILE A 26 2.28 1.98 -9.32
N ILE A 27 1.72 3.04 -9.92
CA ILE A 27 1.01 4.08 -9.18
C ILE A 27 -0.26 3.51 -8.54
N THR A 28 -1.00 2.68 -9.26
CA THR A 28 -2.22 2.05 -8.75
C THR A 28 -1.89 1.21 -7.52
N ASP A 29 -0.86 0.36 -7.58
CA ASP A 29 -0.46 -0.47 -6.42
C ASP A 29 0.10 0.37 -5.26
N ILE A 30 0.90 1.41 -5.51
CA ILE A 30 1.44 2.28 -4.44
C ILE A 30 0.33 3.03 -3.70
N LEU A 31 -0.69 3.49 -4.42
CA LEU A 31 -1.76 4.31 -3.85
C LEU A 31 -2.89 3.47 -3.24
N TRP A 32 -3.21 2.30 -3.82
CA TRP A 32 -4.43 1.58 -3.48
C TRP A 32 -4.23 0.23 -2.77
N SER A 33 -3.02 -0.34 -2.77
CA SER A 33 -2.76 -1.65 -2.15
C SER A 33 -3.05 -1.65 -0.64
N ASP A 34 -3.39 -2.81 -0.08
CA ASP A 34 -3.61 -2.97 1.36
C ASP A 34 -2.85 -4.18 1.94
N PRO A 35 -2.35 -4.08 3.19
CA PRO A 35 -1.88 -5.23 3.93
C PRO A 35 -3.06 -6.13 4.34
N LYS A 36 -2.91 -7.44 4.15
CA LYS A 36 -3.89 -8.46 4.55
C LYS A 36 -3.19 -9.63 5.23
N ALA A 37 -3.17 -9.65 6.56
CA ALA A 37 -2.40 -10.64 7.34
C ALA A 37 -2.83 -12.09 7.07
N ASN A 38 -4.13 -12.32 6.86
CA ASN A 38 -4.72 -13.66 6.74
C ASN A 38 -4.81 -14.18 5.29
N GLN A 39 -4.28 -13.46 4.30
CA GLN A 39 -4.31 -13.97 2.92
C GLN A 39 -3.25 -15.06 2.70
N LYS A 40 -3.59 -16.05 1.87
CA LYS A 40 -2.73 -17.21 1.61
C LYS A 40 -1.60 -16.90 0.63
N LEU A 41 -1.89 -16.14 -0.41
CA LEU A 41 -0.91 -15.80 -1.45
C LEU A 41 -0.10 -14.56 -1.04
N PRO A 42 1.19 -14.46 -1.42
CA PRO A 42 1.98 -13.26 -1.14
C PRO A 42 1.32 -11.98 -1.65
N PHE A 43 0.82 -12.01 -2.88
CA PHE A 43 -0.01 -10.97 -3.49
C PHE A 43 -1.32 -11.58 -3.97
N ASP A 44 -2.44 -10.90 -3.73
CA ASP A 44 -3.78 -11.36 -4.12
C ASP A 44 -4.65 -10.18 -4.60
N LEU A 45 -5.71 -10.45 -5.36
CA LEU A 45 -6.62 -9.42 -5.86
C LEU A 45 -7.19 -8.62 -4.69
N SER A 46 -7.13 -7.29 -4.81
CA SER A 46 -7.68 -6.40 -3.79
C SER A 46 -9.21 -6.42 -3.81
N GLU A 47 -9.80 -6.39 -2.63
CA GLU A 47 -11.26 -6.26 -2.44
C GLU A 47 -11.78 -4.88 -2.89
N ARG A 48 -10.88 -3.94 -3.20
CA ARG A 48 -11.23 -2.61 -3.74
C ARG A 48 -11.57 -2.61 -5.23
N GLY A 49 -11.40 -3.74 -5.92
CA GLY A 49 -11.64 -3.84 -7.37
C GLY A 49 -10.57 -3.18 -8.25
N CYS A 50 -9.47 -2.71 -7.65
CA CYS A 50 -8.27 -2.25 -8.32
C CYS A 50 -7.05 -2.67 -7.50
N CYS A 51 -5.88 -2.83 -8.12
CA CYS A 51 -4.61 -3.21 -7.47
C CYS A 51 -4.58 -4.61 -6.82
N TYR A 52 -3.46 -4.90 -6.15
CA TYR A 52 -3.27 -6.09 -5.31
C TYR A 52 -3.18 -5.75 -3.81
N SER A 53 -3.62 -6.69 -2.99
CA SER A 53 -3.32 -6.75 -1.56
C SER A 53 -2.09 -7.63 -1.30
N PHE A 54 -1.40 -7.41 -0.18
CA PHE A 54 -0.15 -8.11 0.13
C PHE A 54 -0.11 -8.63 1.57
N ASN A 55 0.59 -9.75 1.78
CA ASN A 55 0.83 -10.31 3.10
C ASN A 55 2.22 -9.95 3.63
N ARG A 56 2.52 -10.43 4.83
CA ARG A 56 3.81 -10.23 5.48
C ARG A 56 4.99 -10.73 4.64
N GLU A 57 4.86 -11.89 4.01
CA GLU A 57 5.92 -12.51 3.19
C GLU A 57 6.26 -11.63 1.98
N ALA A 58 5.24 -11.20 1.23
CA ALA A 58 5.40 -10.30 0.09
C ALA A 58 6.07 -8.99 0.49
N LEU A 59 5.60 -8.36 1.58
CA LEU A 59 6.20 -7.12 2.05
C LEU A 59 7.66 -7.32 2.42
N HIS A 60 7.99 -8.38 3.16
CA HIS A 60 9.36 -8.67 3.59
C HIS A 60 10.29 -8.90 2.39
N ALA A 61 9.82 -9.56 1.33
CA ALA A 61 10.58 -9.72 0.10
C ALA A 61 10.91 -8.37 -0.56
N VAL A 62 9.92 -7.47 -0.62
CA VAL A 62 10.09 -6.13 -1.20
C VAL A 62 10.99 -5.24 -0.34
N LEU A 63 10.81 -5.25 1.00
CA LEU A 63 11.64 -4.49 1.93
C LEU A 63 13.12 -4.89 1.84
N ARG A 64 13.41 -6.20 1.76
CA ARG A 64 14.77 -6.71 1.53
C ARG A 64 15.33 -6.25 0.19
N ALA A 65 14.56 -6.36 -0.89
CA ALA A 65 14.98 -5.92 -2.22
C ALA A 65 15.25 -4.40 -2.28
N LEU A 66 14.53 -3.62 -1.46
CA LEU A 66 14.67 -2.16 -1.37
C LEU A 66 15.69 -1.68 -0.33
N ASN A 67 16.33 -2.61 0.40
CA ASN A 67 17.20 -2.35 1.54
C ASN A 67 16.59 -1.37 2.57
N VAL A 68 15.35 -1.64 2.99
CA VAL A 68 14.64 -0.88 4.04
C VAL A 68 13.94 -1.82 5.02
N ARG A 69 13.50 -1.28 6.16
CA ARG A 69 12.95 -2.08 7.27
C ARG A 69 11.43 -1.98 7.43
N THR A 70 10.84 -0.82 7.14
CA THR A 70 9.44 -0.55 7.50
C THR A 70 8.76 0.22 6.37
N LEU A 71 7.54 -0.22 6.03
CA LEU A 71 6.58 0.53 5.24
C LEU A 71 5.69 1.32 6.18
N ILE A 72 5.72 2.65 6.07
CA ILE A 72 4.77 3.54 6.73
C ILE A 72 3.78 4.03 5.68
N ARG A 73 2.49 3.88 5.95
CA ARG A 73 1.43 4.19 4.97
C ARG A 73 0.17 4.77 5.62
N GLY A 74 -0.74 5.28 4.79
CA GLY A 74 -2.10 5.68 5.18
C GLY A 74 -3.17 4.76 4.58
N HIS A 75 -4.20 5.36 3.96
CA HIS A 75 -5.27 4.73 3.16
C HIS A 75 -6.38 4.00 3.93
N GLN A 76 -6.05 3.21 4.96
CA GLN A 76 -7.06 2.52 5.77
C GLN A 76 -7.48 3.37 6.98
N ILE A 77 -8.76 3.29 7.35
CA ILE A 77 -9.30 3.94 8.54
C ILE A 77 -8.89 3.10 9.75
N ILE A 78 -8.13 3.70 10.65
CA ILE A 78 -7.71 3.09 11.91
C ILE A 78 -8.33 3.90 13.04
N PRO A 79 -9.28 3.34 13.82
CA PRO A 79 -9.93 4.05 14.93
C PRO A 79 -8.92 4.67 15.90
N GLU A 80 -7.86 3.92 16.24
CA GLU A 80 -6.83 4.37 17.19
C GLU A 80 -5.73 5.22 16.54
N GLY A 81 -5.91 5.60 15.28
CA GLY A 81 -5.00 6.43 14.50
C GLY A 81 -3.70 5.74 14.05
N ILE A 82 -3.28 4.64 14.68
CA ILE A 82 -2.09 3.88 14.28
C ILE A 82 -2.30 2.37 14.45
N LEU A 83 -1.78 1.59 13.50
CA LEU A 83 -1.83 0.12 13.52
C LEU A 83 -0.53 -0.48 12.98
N ASP A 84 0.04 -1.44 13.72
CA ASP A 84 1.03 -2.38 13.18
C ASP A 84 0.27 -3.56 12.53
N ASN A 85 0.30 -3.61 11.20
CA ASN A 85 -0.54 -4.53 10.43
C ASN A 85 -0.09 -6.00 10.55
N PHE A 86 1.17 -6.26 10.92
CA PHE A 86 1.73 -7.60 11.00
C PHE A 86 2.36 -7.95 12.36
N GLY A 87 2.38 -7.00 13.30
CA GLY A 87 2.86 -7.19 14.68
C GLY A 87 4.37 -7.30 14.82
N ASP A 88 5.13 -6.98 13.77
CA ASP A 88 6.60 -7.03 13.75
C ASP A 88 7.27 -5.70 13.35
N GLY A 89 6.48 -4.63 13.28
CA GLY A 89 6.93 -3.29 12.91
C GLY A 89 7.32 -3.14 11.43
N SER A 90 7.04 -4.13 10.57
CA SER A 90 7.35 -4.04 9.13
C SER A 90 6.35 -3.20 8.34
N CYS A 91 5.10 -3.08 8.81
CA CYS A 91 4.04 -2.33 8.14
C CYS A 91 3.20 -1.52 9.13
N ILE A 92 3.34 -0.19 9.10
CA ILE A 92 2.61 0.72 9.98
C ILE A 92 1.58 1.50 9.17
N THR A 93 0.31 1.40 9.53
CA THR A 93 -0.76 2.25 9.01
C THR A 93 -1.01 3.40 9.97
N VAL A 94 -0.97 4.62 9.46
CA VAL A 94 -1.26 5.86 10.20
C VAL A 94 -2.49 6.52 9.59
N HIS A 95 -3.48 6.82 10.42
CA HIS A 95 -4.71 7.51 10.06
C HIS A 95 -4.87 8.76 10.94
N THR A 96 -4.86 9.94 10.33
CA THR A 96 -4.87 11.22 11.06
C THR A 96 -6.23 11.91 11.06
N ALA A 97 -7.20 11.39 10.31
CA ALA A 97 -8.55 11.95 10.27
C ALA A 97 -9.40 11.34 11.39
N THR A 98 -9.68 12.10 12.44
CA THR A 98 -10.67 11.70 13.44
C THR A 98 -12.06 11.80 12.80
N ARG A 99 -12.71 10.67 12.54
CA ARG A 99 -14.15 10.70 12.26
C ARG A 99 -14.87 10.99 13.57
N GLU A 100 -15.58 12.11 13.65
CA GLU A 100 -16.69 12.21 14.60
C GLU A 100 -17.70 11.11 14.23
N ASN A 101 -18.13 10.33 15.22
CA ASN A 101 -19.03 9.18 15.07
C ASN A 101 -20.41 9.59 14.51
N VAL A 102 -20.50 9.86 13.22
CA VAL A 102 -21.77 9.99 12.50
C VAL A 102 -21.73 9.09 11.27
N GLY A 103 -22.12 7.83 11.44
CA GLY A 103 -22.78 7.09 10.36
C GLY A 103 -22.04 5.96 9.64
N CYS A 104 -21.05 5.30 10.23
CA CYS A 104 -20.55 4.04 9.66
C CYS A 104 -20.78 2.89 10.65
N ASN A 105 -22.00 2.37 10.66
CA ASN A 105 -22.31 1.10 11.32
C ASN A 105 -21.64 -0.04 10.58
N ALA A 106 -21.09 -0.97 11.37
CA ALA A 106 -20.62 -2.28 10.97
C ALA A 106 -21.72 -3.10 10.26
#